data_AF-A0A1A8UB98-F1
#
_entry.id   AF-A0A1A8UB98-F1
#
_cell.length_a   1.000
_cell.length_b   1.000
_cell.length_c   1.000
_cell.angle_alpha   90.00
_cell.angle_beta   90.00
_cell.angle_gamma   90.00
#
_symmetry.space_group_name_H-M   'P 1'
#
loop_
_entity.id
_entity.type
_entity.pdbx_description
1 polymer ?
#
loop_
_entity_poly.entity_id
_entity_poly.type
_entity_poly.pdbx_seq_one_letter_code
_entity_poly.pdbx_strand_id
1 'polypeptide(L)'
;TTVGILCIDESLHLKPASVGIILEGSVVMDNLPNLPQAFCLLFGLIYTLHLDYPKYMKNTFLFVQHVMLNLGKSELPPKIQSLKNQLSV
;
A
#
# COMPACT_ATOMS: atom_id res chain seq x y z
N THR A 1 -0.11 -8.20 11.53
CA THR A 1 0.94 -7.19 11.78
C THR A 1 0.37 -5.79 11.62
N THR A 2 0.72 -4.86 12.51
CA THR A 2 0.32 -3.44 12.38
C THR A 2 1.31 -2.76 11.45
N VAL A 3 0.89 -2.41 10.24
CA VAL A 3 1.70 -1.69 9.27
C VAL A 3 0.92 -0.50 8.76
N GLY A 4 1.58 0.63 8.53
CA GLY A 4 0.90 1.86 8.16
C GLY A 4 1.83 2.90 7.57
N ILE A 5 1.22 3.91 6.96
CA ILE A 5 1.91 5.09 6.45
C ILE A 5 1.60 6.26 7.38
N LEU A 6 2.63 6.93 7.87
CA LEU A 6 2.55 8.15 8.68
C LEU A 6 2.71 9.36 7.77
N CYS A 7 1.71 10.23 7.72
CA CYS A 7 1.83 11.52 7.05
C CYS A 7 2.17 12.59 8.10
N ILE A 8 3.25 13.31 7.88
CA ILE A 8 3.64 14.46 8.69
C ILE A 8 3.23 15.70 7.91
N ASP A 9 2.23 16.41 8.43
CA ASP A 9 1.68 17.62 7.83
C ASP A 9 2.09 18.82 8.67
N GLU A 10 2.79 19.78 8.06
CA GLU A 10 3.24 20.99 8.75
C GLU A 10 2.35 22.21 8.45
N SER A 11 1.38 22.09 7.52
CA SER A 11 0.36 23.11 7.25
C SER A 11 -0.60 22.63 6.16
N LEU A 12 -1.86 23.08 6.25
CA LEU A 12 -3.06 22.95 5.40
C LEU A 12 -2.89 22.72 3.87
N HIS A 13 -2.01 21.83 3.44
CA HIS A 13 -1.67 21.54 2.06
C HIS A 13 -2.14 20.13 1.71
N LEU A 14 -2.62 19.95 0.48
CA LEU A 14 -3.04 18.64 -0.06
C LEU A 14 -1.89 17.63 -0.18
N LYS A 15 -0.66 18.01 0.20
CA LYS A 15 0.56 17.21 0.12
C LYS A 15 1.26 17.23 1.47
N PRO A 16 1.47 16.06 2.12
CA PRO A 16 2.21 15.99 3.37
C PRO A 16 3.64 16.49 3.17
N ALA A 17 4.18 17.19 4.17
CA ALA A 17 5.54 17.70 4.17
C ALA A 17 6.57 16.55 4.17
N SER A 18 6.23 15.44 4.83
CA SER A 18 7.04 14.23 4.88
C SER A 18 6.14 13.01 5.10
N VAL A 19 6.55 11.86 4.56
CA VAL A 19 5.85 10.58 4.75
C VAL A 19 6.81 9.57 5.38
N GLY A 20 6.31 8.77 6.31
CA GLY A 20 7.04 7.67 6.93
C GLY A 20 6.29 6.35 6.86
N ILE A 21 6.98 5.25 7.09
CA ILE A 21 6.42 3.91 7.18
C ILE A 21 6.60 3.41 8.61
N ILE A 22 5.50 2.94 9.20
CA ILE A 22 5.47 2.35 10.53
C ILE A 22 5.23 0.85 10.39
N LEU A 23 6.09 0.05 11.02
CA LEU A 23 5.89 -1.38 11.22
C LEU A 23 5.90 -1.67 12.72
N GLU A 24 4.87 -2.36 13.21
CA GLU A 24 4.73 -2.81 14.60
C GLU A 24 4.92 -1.69 15.64
N GLY A 25 4.48 -0.47 15.30
CA GLY A 25 4.59 0.70 16.17
C GLY A 25 5.93 1.44 16.11
N SER A 26 6.87 0.98 15.29
CA SER A 26 8.16 1.62 15.07
C SER A 26 8.24 2.24 13.68
N VAL A 27 8.81 3.45 13.59
CA VAL A 27 9.11 4.09 12.30
C VAL A 27 10.32 3.36 11.69
N VAL A 28 10.13 2.72 10.55
CA VAL A 28 11.19 1.97 9.84
C VAL A 28 11.75 2.72 8.65
N MET A 29 10.98 3.67 8.10
CA MET A 29 11.44 4.64 7.11
C MET A 29 10.77 5.97 7.40
N ASP A 30 11.49 7.07 7.20
CA ASP A 30 11.01 8.44 7.35
C ASP A 30 11.44 9.29 6.15
N ASN A 31 11.01 10.56 6.14
CA ASN A 31 11.46 11.55 5.15
C ASN A 31 11.19 11.15 3.69
N LEU A 32 10.14 10.37 3.44
CA LEU A 32 9.73 9.99 2.10
C LEU A 32 9.01 11.17 1.44
N PRO A 33 9.32 11.47 0.17
CA PRO A 33 8.91 12.72 -0.46
C PRO A 33 7.43 12.73 -0.88
N ASN A 34 6.77 11.57 -0.96
CA ASN A 34 5.36 11.49 -1.34
C ASN A 34 4.71 10.14 -0.95
N LEU A 35 3.38 10.15 -0.91
CA LEU A 35 2.55 9.01 -0.58
C LEU A 35 2.70 7.82 -1.56
N PRO A 36 2.71 8.00 -2.90
CA PRO A 36 2.90 6.89 -3.83
C PRO A 36 4.21 6.12 -3.60
N GLN A 37 5.31 6.82 -3.37
CA GLN A 37 6.59 6.18 -3.10
C GLN A 37 6.58 5.42 -1.78
N ALA A 38 6.00 6.00 -0.72
CA ALA A 38 5.83 5.32 0.56
C ALA A 38 4.95 4.06 0.44
N PHE A 39 3.91 4.12 -0.38
CA PHE A 39 3.06 2.97 -0.66
C PHE A 39 3.82 1.85 -1.37
N CYS A 40 4.61 2.16 -2.40
CA CYS A 40 5.45 1.17 -3.09
C CYS A 40 6.48 0.53 -2.16
N LEU A 41 7.12 1.32 -1.30
CA LEU A 41 8.09 0.84 -0.32
C LEU A 41 7.42 -0.04 0.74
N LEU A 42 6.23 0.35 1.24
CA LEU A 42 5.44 -0.46 2.15
C LEU A 42 5.04 -1.80 1.50
N PHE A 43 4.62 -1.79 0.23
CA PHE A 43 4.33 -3.02 -0.51
C PHE A 43 5.56 -3.94 -0.57
N GLY A 44 6.73 -3.40 -0.92
CA GLY A 44 7.99 -4.14 -0.94
C GLY A 44 8.34 -4.73 0.41
N LEU A 45 8.25 -3.94 1.49
CA LEU A 45 8.50 -4.40 2.85
C LEU A 45 7.57 -5.54 3.27
N ILE A 46 6.26 -5.41 2.99
CA ILE A 46 5.29 -6.47 3.30
C ILE A 46 5.67 -7.76 2.57
N TYR A 47 6.08 -7.66 1.30
CA TYR A 47 6.47 -8.82 0.52
C TYR A 47 7.80 -9.45 1.01
N THR A 48 8.84 -8.66 1.23
CA THR A 48 10.17 -9.13 1.68
C THR A 48 10.13 -9.72 3.08
N LEU A 49 9.36 -9.11 3.99
CA LEU A 49 9.23 -9.57 5.38
C LEU A 49 8.12 -10.63 5.53
N HIS A 50 7.48 -11.04 4.44
CA HIS A 50 6.37 -12.00 4.41
C HIS A 50 5.26 -11.67 5.43
N LEU A 51 4.90 -10.39 5.51
CA LEU A 51 3.87 -9.90 6.42
C LEU A 51 2.48 -10.08 5.80
N ASP A 52 1.48 -10.24 6.67
CA ASP A 52 0.09 -10.16 6.23
C ASP A 52 -0.27 -8.75 5.79
N TYR A 53 -1.08 -8.65 4.73
CA TYR A 53 -1.64 -7.36 4.32
C TYR A 53 -2.53 -6.76 5.42
N PRO A 54 -2.43 -5.44 5.67
CA PRO A 54 -3.28 -4.76 6.64
C PRO A 54 -4.75 -4.95 6.31
N LYS A 55 -5.55 -5.38 7.31
CA LYS A 55 -6.94 -5.85 7.13
C LYS A 55 -7.82 -4.87 6.34
N TYR A 56 -7.71 -3.58 6.65
CA TYR A 56 -8.52 -2.52 6.03
C TYR A 56 -8.10 -2.19 4.58
N MET A 57 -6.87 -2.52 4.20
CA MET A 57 -6.32 -2.24 2.86
C MET A 57 -6.06 -3.50 2.05
N LYS A 58 -6.44 -4.68 2.55
CA LYS A 58 -6.18 -5.98 1.92
C LYS A 58 -6.60 -6.01 0.44
N ASN A 59 -7.74 -5.42 0.10
CA ASN A 59 -8.22 -5.36 -1.29
C ASN A 59 -7.31 -4.49 -2.18
N THR A 60 -6.85 -3.35 -1.70
CA THR A 60 -5.93 -2.47 -2.43
C THR A 60 -4.62 -3.18 -2.72
N PHE A 61 -4.03 -3.82 -1.71
CA PHE A 61 -2.80 -4.60 -1.88
C PHE A 61 -2.99 -5.79 -2.82
N LEU A 62 -4.11 -6.53 -2.70
CA LEU A 62 -4.42 -7.62 -3.63
C LEU A 62 -4.58 -7.14 -5.07
N PHE A 63 -5.23 -5.98 -5.28
CA PHE A 63 -5.41 -5.40 -6.60
C PHE A 63 -4.05 -5.03 -7.21
N VAL A 64 -3.18 -4.34 -6.47
CA VAL A 64 -1.84 -4.00 -6.93
C VAL A 64 -1.04 -5.27 -7.26
N GLN A 65 -1.07 -6.27 -6.39
CA GLN A 65 -0.34 -7.52 -6.60
C GLN A 65 -0.82 -8.27 -7.85
N HIS A 66 -2.12 -8.56 -7.95
CA HIS A 66 -2.64 -9.48 -8.97
C HIS A 66 -3.03 -8.77 -10.28
N VAL A 67 -3.41 -7.49 -10.23
CA VAL A 67 -3.85 -6.74 -11.42
C VAL A 67 -2.72 -5.90 -11.98
N MET A 68 -2.02 -5.13 -11.16
CA MET A 68 -0.95 -4.25 -11.64
C MET A 68 0.37 -4.99 -11.88
N LEU A 69 0.75 -5.89 -10.96
CA LEU A 69 2.01 -6.63 -11.04
C LEU A 69 1.84 -8.04 -11.65
N ASN A 70 0.60 -8.50 -11.84
CA ASN A 70 0.28 -9.84 -12.34
C ASN A 70 0.96 -10.98 -11.53
N LEU A 71 1.02 -10.80 -10.20
CA LEU A 71 1.62 -11.73 -9.24
C LEU A 71 0.54 -12.45 -8.42
N GLY A 72 0.70 -13.75 -8.21
CA GLY A 72 -0.17 -14.54 -7.33
C GLY A 72 -1.14 -15.48 -8.07
N LYS A 73 -2.22 -15.88 -7.39
CA LYS A 73 -3.17 -16.88 -7.91
C LYS A 73 -4.11 -16.26 -8.95
N SER A 74 -4.58 -17.05 -9.91
CA SER A 74 -5.51 -16.61 -10.96
C SER A 74 -6.89 -16.18 -10.43
N GLU A 75 -7.26 -16.62 -9.23
CA GLU A 75 -8.58 -16.37 -8.65
C GLU A 75 -8.61 -15.04 -7.90
N LEU A 76 -9.23 -14.04 -8.53
CA LEU A 76 -9.47 -12.73 -7.94
C LEU A 76 -10.79 -12.72 -7.14
N PRO A 77 -10.82 -12.09 -5.95
CA PRO A 77 -12.08 -11.82 -5.27
C PRO A 77 -13.05 -11.06 -6.19
N PRO A 78 -14.37 -11.32 -6.13
CA PRO A 78 -15.34 -10.70 -7.05
C PRO A 78 -15.26 -9.18 -7.14
N LYS A 79 -14.97 -8.50 -6.01
CA LYS A 79 -14.78 -7.05 -5.95
C LYS A 79 -13.56 -6.57 -6.75
N ILE A 80 -12.45 -7.29 -6.66
CA ILE A 80 -11.20 -6.98 -7.38
C ILE A 80 -11.39 -7.25 -8.88
N GLN A 81 -12.04 -8.36 -9.23
CA GLN A 81 -12.34 -8.71 -10.62
C GLN A 81 -13.27 -7.68 -11.27
N SER A 82 -14.32 -7.26 -10.58
CA SER A 82 -15.23 -6.22 -11.06
C SER A 82 -14.48 -4.91 -11.30
N LEU A 83 -13.63 -4.50 -10.35
CA LEU A 83 -12.81 -3.29 -10.50
C LEU A 83 -11.84 -3.38 -11.67
N LYS A 84 -11.15 -4.52 -11.84
CA LYS A 84 -10.26 -4.79 -12.99
C LYS A 84 -11.01 -4.62 -14.31
N ASN A 85 -12.21 -5.21 -14.43
CA ASN A 85 -13.01 -5.13 -15.65
C ASN A 85 -13.46 -3.69 -15.95
N GLN A 86 -13.80 -2.90 -14.93
CA GLN A 86 -14.17 -1.49 -15.12
C GLN A 86 -13.00 -0.61 -15.59
N LEU A 87 -11.77 -0.99 -15.26
CA LEU A 87 -10.55 -0.25 -15.64
C LEU A 87 -9.94 -0.72 -16.97
N SER A 88 -10.40 -1.84 -17.53
CA SER A 88 -9.82 -2.49 -18.71
C SER A 88 -10.47 -2.02 -20.03
N VAL A 89 -10.75 -0.72 -20.17
CA VAL A 89 -11.38 -0.12 -21.37
C VAL A 89 -10.73 -0.59 -22.67
#